data_AF-A0A4V1E9Y2-F1
#
_entry.id   AF-A0A4V1E9Y2-F1
#
_cell.length_a   1.000
_cell.length_b   1.000
_cell.length_c   1.000
_cell.angle_alpha   90.00
_cell.angle_beta   90.00
_cell.angle_gamma   90.00
#
_symmetry.space_group_name_H-M   'P 1'
#
loop_
_entity.id
_entity.type
_entity.pdbx_description
1 polymer ?
#
loop_
_entity_poly.entity_id
_entity_poly.type
_entity_poly.pdbx_seq_one_letter_code
_entity_poly.pdbx_strand_id
1 'polypeptide(L)'
;MLTVFDWSPDVLDTWIRSGLPWLAPAVSEIFPTANGLPVPKSNLHRRFRDYIDELGYPPGLDIHSPQRSYVTHLFERFGFDHTFVQRQVGHEHASTTSVSSDYQTSELNRVLEDMSEKAVRPKEERE
;
A
#
# COMPACT_ATOMS: atom_id res chain seq x y z
N MET A 1 -9.57 -2.92 9.39
CA MET A 1 -8.70 -2.59 8.25
C MET A 1 -9.61 -2.25 7.08
N LEU A 2 -9.55 -1.04 6.53
CA LEU A 2 -10.33 -0.71 5.34
C LEU A 2 -9.67 -1.36 4.14
N THR A 3 -10.38 -2.18 3.36
CA THR A 3 -9.87 -2.68 2.08
C THR A 3 -10.08 -1.57 1.05
N VAL A 4 -9.01 -0.88 0.67
CA VAL A 4 -9.09 0.19 -0.35
C VAL A 4 -9.56 -0.37 -1.68
N PHE A 5 -9.17 -1.61 -1.99
CA PHE A 5 -9.61 -2.30 -3.19
C PHE A 5 -10.72 -3.29 -2.88
N ASP A 6 -11.84 -3.14 -3.57
CA ASP A 6 -13.05 -3.95 -3.47
C ASP A 6 -12.85 -5.42 -3.84
N TRP A 7 -11.89 -5.72 -4.72
CA TRP A 7 -11.54 -7.10 -5.09
C TRP A 7 -10.75 -7.86 -4.02
N SER A 8 -10.12 -7.16 -3.06
CA SER A 8 -9.23 -7.80 -2.09
C SER A 8 -9.93 -8.79 -1.14
N PRO A 9 -11.14 -8.49 -0.61
CA PRO A 9 -11.93 -9.46 0.15
C PRO A 9 -12.22 -10.75 -0.61
N ASP A 10 -12.59 -10.65 -1.89
CA ASP A 10 -12.99 -11.81 -2.70
C ASP A 10 -11.80 -12.75 -2.97
N VAL A 11 -10.61 -12.19 -3.22
CA VAL A 11 -9.37 -12.97 -3.35
C VAL A 11 -9.05 -13.70 -2.05
N LEU A 12 -9.20 -13.02 -0.90
CA LEU A 12 -8.93 -13.64 0.40
C LEU A 12 -9.95 -14.71 0.75
N ASP A 13 -11.24 -14.48 0.48
CA ASP A 13 -12.30 -15.48 0.68
C ASP A 13 -12.06 -16.72 -0.18
N THR A 14 -11.71 -16.54 -1.45
CA THR A 14 -11.34 -17.64 -2.36
C THR A 14 -10.12 -18.41 -1.84
N TRP A 15 -9.08 -17.70 -1.37
CA TRP A 15 -7.92 -18.34 -0.76
C TRP A 15 -8.30 -19.17 0.46
N ILE A 16 -9.08 -18.61 1.40
CA ILE A 16 -9.46 -19.29 2.64
C ILE A 16 -10.36 -20.50 2.38
N ARG A 17 -11.33 -20.40 1.47
CA ARG A 17 -12.29 -21.47 1.20
C ARG A 17 -11.74 -22.57 0.32
N SER A 18 -10.89 -22.21 -0.65
CA SER A 18 -10.45 -23.13 -1.68
C SER A 18 -8.95 -23.42 -1.58
N GLY A 19 -8.09 -22.41 -1.48
CA GLY A 19 -6.64 -22.63 -1.50
C GLY A 19 -6.08 -23.22 -0.21
N LEU A 20 -6.43 -22.63 0.94
CA LEU A 20 -5.88 -22.97 2.25
C LEU A 20 -6.15 -24.43 2.65
N PRO A 21 -7.36 -25.01 2.45
CA PRO A 21 -7.60 -26.42 2.79
C PRO A 21 -6.73 -27.41 2.02
N TRP A 22 -6.33 -27.09 0.78
CA TRP A 22 -5.40 -27.92 0.00
C TRP A 22 -3.97 -27.84 0.54
N LEU A 23 -3.55 -26.66 1.00
CA LEU A 23 -2.20 -26.44 1.48
C LEU A 23 -1.99 -26.99 2.89
N ALA A 24 -2.95 -26.75 3.78
CA ALA A 24 -2.87 -27.15 5.18
C ALA A 24 -4.28 -27.36 5.77
N PRO A 25 -4.79 -28.61 5.82
CA PRO A 25 -6.18 -28.90 6.20
C PRO A 25 -6.58 -28.54 7.64
N ALA A 26 -5.61 -28.33 8.53
CA ALA A 26 -5.85 -28.14 9.97
C ALA A 26 -4.90 -27.10 10.57
N VAL A 27 -5.04 -25.82 10.20
CA VAL A 27 -4.17 -24.73 10.66
C VAL A 27 -4.93 -23.57 11.30
N SER A 28 -4.23 -22.86 12.19
CA SER A 28 -4.65 -21.59 12.77
C SER A 28 -4.22 -20.38 11.94
N GLU A 29 -3.27 -20.53 11.02
CA GLU A 29 -2.66 -19.44 10.25
C GLU A 29 -3.30 -19.29 8.87
N ILE A 30 -3.54 -18.04 8.44
CA ILE A 30 -4.14 -17.73 7.12
C ILE A 30 -3.14 -17.97 5.98
N PHE A 31 -1.84 -17.85 6.24
CA PHE A 31 -0.76 -18.07 5.25
C PHE A 31 0.30 -19.03 5.81
N PRO A 32 0.00 -20.34 5.88
CA PRO A 32 0.94 -21.33 6.39
C PRO A 32 1.95 -21.76 5.32
N THR A 33 2.99 -22.45 5.77
CA THR A 33 3.81 -23.34 4.93
C THR A 33 3.04 -24.63 4.63
N ALA A 34 3.54 -25.46 3.72
CA ALA A 34 2.95 -26.78 3.43
C ALA A 34 2.85 -27.71 4.66
N ASN A 35 3.64 -27.45 5.70
CA ASN A 35 3.60 -28.20 6.97
C ASN A 35 2.71 -27.52 8.03
N GLY A 36 1.96 -26.49 7.67
CA GLY A 36 1.05 -25.79 8.59
C GLY A 36 1.71 -24.78 9.54
N LEU A 37 3.01 -24.52 9.41
CA LEU A 37 3.75 -23.56 10.24
C LEU A 37 3.75 -22.15 9.62
N PRO A 38 3.92 -21.08 10.41
CA PRO A 38 4.11 -19.73 9.88
C PRO A 38 5.28 -19.65 8.89
N VAL A 39 5.12 -18.84 7.83
CA VAL A 39 6.18 -18.65 6.82
C VAL A 39 7.32 -17.82 7.40
N PRO A 40 8.57 -18.32 7.45
CA PRO A 40 9.71 -17.53 7.88
C PRO A 40 9.98 -16.37 6.93
N LYS A 41 10.38 -15.21 7.48
CA LYS A 41 10.67 -14.00 6.68
C LYS A 41 11.64 -14.27 5.53
N SER A 42 12.75 -14.97 5.78
CA SER A 42 13.73 -15.30 4.74
C SER A 42 13.15 -16.13 3.59
N ASN A 43 12.19 -17.00 3.87
CA ASN A 43 11.52 -17.80 2.85
C ASN A 43 10.63 -16.92 1.96
N LEU A 44 9.90 -15.98 2.56
CA LEU A 44 9.05 -15.04 1.84
C LEU A 44 9.86 -14.18 0.85
N HIS A 45 10.98 -13.61 1.28
CA HIS A 45 11.85 -12.83 0.40
C HIS A 45 12.40 -13.65 -0.77
N ARG A 46 12.77 -14.93 -0.53
CA ARG A 46 13.24 -15.83 -1.59
C ARG A 46 12.12 -16.14 -2.58
N ARG A 47 10.96 -16.58 -2.09
CA ARG A 47 9.80 -16.90 -2.92
C ARG A 47 9.37 -15.73 -3.79
N PHE A 48 9.40 -14.52 -3.25
CA PHE A 48 9.10 -13.33 -4.03
C PHE A 48 10.07 -13.14 -5.19
N ARG A 49 11.39 -13.27 -4.95
CA ARG A 49 12.38 -13.20 -6.04
C ARG A 49 12.17 -14.29 -7.08
N ASP A 50 11.91 -15.52 -6.64
CA ASP A 50 11.63 -16.64 -7.55
C ASP A 50 10.46 -16.30 -8.49
N TYR A 51 9.38 -15.67 -7.97
CA TYR A 51 8.25 -15.21 -8.80
C TYR A 51 8.59 -14.05 -9.73
N ILE A 52 9.40 -13.08 -9.27
CA ILE A 52 9.85 -11.97 -10.13
C ILE A 52 10.66 -12.51 -11.31
N ASP A 53 11.56 -13.46 -11.04
CA ASP A 53 12.40 -14.10 -12.05
C ASP A 53 11.55 -14.96 -13.02
N GLU A 54 10.61 -15.75 -12.50
CA GLU A 54 9.69 -16.59 -13.31
C GLU A 54 8.79 -15.76 -14.22
N LEU A 55 8.32 -14.60 -13.75
CA LEU A 55 7.49 -13.68 -14.53
C LEU A 55 8.30 -12.79 -15.49
N GLY A 56 9.63 -12.86 -15.45
CA GLY A 56 10.51 -12.10 -16.35
C GLY A 56 10.52 -10.60 -16.08
N TYR A 57 10.24 -10.18 -14.84
CA TYR A 57 10.27 -8.76 -14.48
C TYR A 57 11.71 -8.22 -14.41
N PRO A 58 11.91 -6.89 -14.60
CA PRO A 58 13.22 -6.28 -14.48
C PRO A 58 13.83 -6.46 -13.08
N PRO A 59 15.17 -6.52 -12.98
CA PRO A 59 15.86 -6.58 -11.70
C PRO A 59 15.57 -5.32 -10.88
N GLY A 60 15.59 -5.45 -9.54
CA GLY A 60 15.38 -4.34 -8.61
C GLY A 60 14.02 -4.35 -7.89
N LEU A 61 13.13 -5.29 -8.21
CA LEU A 61 11.94 -5.53 -7.41
C LEU A 61 12.29 -6.32 -6.14
N ASP A 62 11.90 -5.78 -4.99
CA ASP A 62 12.03 -6.44 -3.69
C ASP A 62 10.65 -6.56 -3.01
N ILE A 63 10.60 -7.25 -1.87
CA ILE A 63 9.34 -7.53 -1.15
C ILE A 63 8.57 -6.27 -0.71
N HIS A 64 9.25 -5.13 -0.62
CA HIS A 64 8.66 -3.84 -0.27
C HIS A 64 8.20 -3.06 -1.51
N SER A 65 8.55 -3.46 -2.73
CA SER A 65 8.09 -2.80 -3.96
C SER A 65 6.55 -2.74 -4.05
N PRO A 66 5.80 -3.82 -3.74
CA PRO A 66 4.33 -3.75 -3.69
C PRO A 66 3.83 -2.71 -2.68
N GLN A 67 4.41 -2.66 -1.47
CA GLN A 67 4.01 -1.70 -0.44
C GLN A 67 4.28 -0.25 -0.87
N ARG A 68 5.45 0.02 -1.48
CA ARG A 68 5.76 1.35 -2.05
C ARG A 68 4.78 1.72 -3.15
N SER A 69 4.53 0.80 -4.08
CA SER A 69 3.58 1.04 -5.17
C SER A 69 2.15 1.28 -4.67
N TYR A 70 1.73 0.58 -3.61
CA TYR A 70 0.44 0.77 -2.96
C TYR A 70 0.32 2.20 -2.42
N VAL A 71 1.31 2.65 -1.64
CA VAL A 71 1.37 4.01 -1.10
C VAL A 71 1.32 5.05 -2.22
N THR A 72 2.14 4.88 -3.26
CA THR A 72 2.13 5.78 -4.43
C THR A 72 0.75 5.84 -5.10
N HIS A 73 0.08 4.71 -5.30
CA HIS A 73 -1.27 4.70 -5.89
C HIS A 73 -2.31 5.40 -5.01
N LEU A 74 -2.26 5.20 -3.69
CA LEU A 74 -3.17 5.88 -2.77
C LEU A 74 -3.03 7.41 -2.88
N PHE A 75 -1.80 7.88 -2.99
CA PHE A 75 -1.49 9.29 -3.11
C PHE A 75 -1.81 9.85 -4.50
N GLU A 76 -1.13 9.35 -5.51
CA GLU A 76 -1.11 9.98 -6.84
C GLU A 76 -2.36 9.67 -7.65
N ARG A 77 -2.95 8.48 -7.50
CA ARG A 77 -4.10 8.06 -8.30
C ARG A 77 -5.43 8.30 -7.63
N PHE A 78 -5.51 8.05 -6.33
CA PHE A 78 -6.77 8.12 -5.59
C PHE A 78 -6.89 9.38 -4.71
N GLY A 79 -5.81 10.17 -4.56
CA GLY A 79 -5.83 11.43 -3.82
C GLY A 79 -6.16 11.26 -2.33
N PHE A 80 -5.81 10.11 -1.73
CA PHE A 80 -6.02 9.90 -0.30
C PHE A 80 -5.15 10.84 0.54
N ASP A 81 -5.72 11.33 1.63
CA ASP A 81 -5.00 12.18 2.59
C ASP A 81 -3.78 11.47 3.21
N HIS A 82 -2.72 12.22 3.45
CA HIS A 82 -1.47 11.74 4.03
C HIS A 82 -1.65 11.06 5.39
N THR A 83 -2.50 11.60 6.25
CA THR A 83 -2.79 11.03 7.56
C THR A 83 -3.51 9.69 7.43
N PHE A 84 -4.41 9.57 6.46
CA PHE A 84 -5.09 8.30 6.18
C PHE A 84 -4.11 7.24 5.71
N VAL A 85 -3.26 7.55 4.72
CA VAL A 85 -2.28 6.59 4.18
C VAL A 85 -1.30 6.16 5.27
N GLN A 86 -0.77 7.10 6.05
CA GLN A 86 0.17 6.81 7.14
C GLN A 86 -0.42 5.86 8.20
N ARG A 87 -1.68 6.09 8.60
CA ARG A 87 -2.39 5.22 9.54
C ARG A 87 -2.63 3.83 8.95
N GLN A 88 -2.94 3.75 7.65
CA GLN A 88 -3.21 2.50 6.96
C GLN A 88 -1.98 1.57 6.89
N VAL A 89 -0.78 2.13 6.69
CA VAL A 89 0.47 1.33 6.61
C VAL A 89 1.17 1.15 7.97
N GLY A 90 0.60 1.70 9.05
CA GLY A 90 1.06 1.42 10.43
C GLY A 90 2.38 2.08 10.81
N HIS A 91 2.82 3.14 10.13
CA HIS A 91 4.06 3.83 10.48
C HIS A 91 3.84 4.82 11.65
N GLU A 92 4.16 4.39 12.88
CA GLU A 92 4.29 5.27 14.08
C GLU A 92 5.41 6.32 13.92
N HIS A 93 6.36 6.10 13.00
CA HIS A 93 7.40 7.06 12.64
C HIS A 93 7.36 7.35 11.14
N ALA A 94 7.13 8.63 10.79
CA ALA A 94 6.95 9.12 9.42
C ALA A 94 8.15 8.88 8.47
N SER A 95 9.31 8.44 8.97
CA SER A 95 10.56 8.34 8.20
C SER A 95 10.64 7.18 7.20
N THR A 96 9.66 6.27 7.11
CA THR A 96 9.69 5.17 6.10
C THR A 96 8.74 5.38 4.92
N THR A 97 7.85 6.38 4.99
CA THR A 97 6.99 6.74 3.87
C THR A 97 7.66 7.85 3.07
N SER A 98 8.77 7.53 2.38
CA SER A 98 9.30 8.45 1.38
C SER A 98 8.28 8.54 0.25
N VAL A 99 7.46 9.58 0.26
CA VAL A 99 6.50 9.84 -0.81
C VAL A 99 7.25 10.32 -2.04
N SER A 100 6.78 9.94 -3.23
CA SER A 100 7.37 10.34 -4.52
C SER A 100 7.65 11.85 -4.56
N SER A 101 8.77 12.25 -5.17
CA SER A 101 9.14 13.65 -5.38
C SER A 101 8.07 14.40 -6.17
N ASP A 102 7.40 13.72 -7.10
CA ASP A 102 6.36 14.29 -7.94
C ASP A 102 5.11 14.60 -7.12
N TYR A 103 4.71 13.67 -6.23
CA TYR A 103 3.63 13.92 -5.30
C TYR A 103 3.95 15.08 -4.35
N GLN A 104 5.15 15.12 -3.78
CA GLN A 104 5.58 16.22 -2.91
C GLN A 104 5.49 17.57 -3.63
N THR A 105 5.91 17.62 -4.89
CA THR A 105 5.84 18.82 -5.73
C THR A 105 4.40 19.20 -6.04
N SER A 106 3.55 18.21 -6.35
CA SER A 106 2.12 18.44 -6.63
C SER A 106 1.37 18.98 -5.41
N GLU A 107 1.64 18.44 -4.22
CA GLU A 107 1.03 18.90 -2.97
C GLU A 107 1.54 20.29 -2.58
N LEU A 108 2.83 20.56 -2.78
CA LEU A 108 3.38 21.91 -2.56
C LEU A 108 2.67 22.93 -3.46
N ASN A 109 2.52 22.61 -4.75
CA ASN A 109 1.81 23.46 -5.70
C ASN A 109 0.34 23.64 -5.32
N ARG A 110 -0.36 22.58 -4.92
CA ARG A 110 -1.75 22.64 -4.45
C ARG A 110 -1.93 23.58 -3.26
N VAL A 111 -1.04 23.51 -2.28
CA VAL A 111 -1.07 24.39 -1.10
C VAL A 111 -0.75 25.84 -1.48
N LEU A 112 0.21 26.05 -2.39
CA LEU A 112 0.54 27.39 -2.90
C LEU A 112 -0.63 28.01 -3.67
N GLU A 113 -1.33 27.23 -4.51
CA GLU A 113 -2.52 27.67 -5.22
C GLU A 113 -3.67 28.01 -4.27
N ASP A 114 -3.96 27.17 -3.26
CA ASP A 114 -4.99 27.45 -2.25
C ASP A 114 -4.67 28.72 -1.44
N MET A 115 -3.41 28.94 -1.07
CA MET A 115 -2.99 30.17 -0.39
C MET A 115 -3.11 31.40 -1.30
N SER A 116 -2.74 31.28 -2.58
CA SER A 116 -2.88 32.34 -3.57
C SER A 116 -4.36 32.70 -3.77
N GLU A 117 -5.24 31.71 -3.97
CA GLU A 117 -6.68 31.93 -4.08
C GLU A 117 -7.27 32.63 -2.85
N LYS A 118 -6.88 32.20 -1.64
CA LYS A 118 -7.33 32.84 -0.40
C LYS A 118 -6.81 34.27 -0.24
N ALA A 119 -5.63 34.57 -0.76
CA ALA A 119 -5.08 35.92 -0.77
C ALA A 119 -5.74 36.83 -1.81
N VAL A 120 -6.21 36.27 -2.92
CA VAL A 120 -6.89 37.01 -4.01
C VAL A 120 -8.37 37.23 -3.72
N ARG A 121 -9.05 36.38 -2.93
CA ARG A 121 -10.42 36.62 -2.47
C ARG A 121 -10.45 37.86 -1.55
N PRO A 122 -11.02 39.00 -1.99
CA PRO A 122 -11.02 40.21 -1.18
C PRO A 122 -11.90 40.03 0.05
N LYS A 123 -11.60 40.85 1.04
CA LYS A 123 -12.33 41.06 2.29
C LYS A 123 -13.71 41.69 2.01
N GLU A 124 -14.55 41.05 1.22
CA GLU A 124 -15.96 41.39 1.07
C GLU A 124 -16.74 40.61 2.15
N GLU A 125 -17.69 41.27 2.82
CA GLU A 125 -18.44 40.81 4.00
C GLU A 125 -17.75 40.97 5.37
N ARG A 126 -17.48 42.22 5.74
CA ARG A 126 -17.77 42.72 7.11
C ARG A 126 -18.24 44.17 7.02
N GLU A 127 -19.50 44.36 6.64
CA GLU A 127 -20.32 45.50 7.09
C GLU A 127 -21.18 45.05 8.26
#